data_AF-A0A3D5G530-F1
#
_entry.id   AF-A0A3D5G530-F1
#
_cell.length_a   1.000
_cell.length_b   1.000
_cell.length_c   1.000
_cell.angle_alpha   90.00
_cell.angle_beta   90.00
_cell.angle_gamma   90.00
#
_symmetry.space_group_name_H-M   'P 1'
#
loop_
_entity.id
_entity.type
_entity.pdbx_description
1 polymer ?
#
loop_
_entity_poly.entity_id
_entity_poly.type
_entity_poly.pdbx_seq_one_letter_code
_entity_poly.pdbx_strand_id
1 'polypeptide(L)'
;MSLNQPNHLVPVPSNPLQIPAAPTVASTSATDAGESPIYFSLIIPTYNECKNVKIIVEKLSQLLDGTIPGDYELIVVDDDSPDRTWEVAL
;
A
#
# COMPACT_ATOMS: atom_id res chain seq x y z
N MET A 1 20.25 -28.30 31.47
CA MET A 1 19.24 -27.46 30.80
C MET A 1 19.87 -26.98 29.50
N SER A 2 19.37 -27.48 28.38
CA SER A 2 20.06 -27.46 27.08
C SER A 2 20.19 -26.06 26.48
N LEU A 3 21.38 -25.77 25.95
CA LEU A 3 21.79 -24.51 25.34
C LEU A 3 21.23 -24.36 23.92
N ASN A 4 20.76 -23.16 23.60
CA ASN A 4 20.58 -22.52 22.27
C ASN A 4 20.57 -23.42 21.03
N GLN A 5 19.41 -23.55 20.40
CA GLN A 5 19.35 -23.85 18.96
C GLN A 5 19.80 -22.59 18.19
N PRO A 6 20.84 -22.67 17.33
CA PRO A 6 21.22 -21.56 16.47
C PRO A 6 20.13 -21.33 15.42
N ASN A 7 19.81 -20.05 15.17
CA ASN A 7 18.85 -19.58 14.18
C ASN A 7 18.91 -20.40 12.88
N HIS A 8 17.89 -21.22 12.66
CA HIS A 8 17.75 -22.04 11.46
C HIS A 8 17.28 -21.15 10.31
N LEU A 9 18.20 -20.38 9.73
CA LEU A 9 17.95 -19.61 8.52
C LEU A 9 17.80 -20.56 7.33
N VAL A 10 16.75 -20.36 6.54
CA VAL A 10 16.54 -21.09 5.30
C VAL A 10 17.55 -20.56 4.26
N PRO A 11 18.20 -21.43 3.46
CA PRO A 11 19.10 -20.99 2.40
C PRO A 11 18.39 -20.10 1.38
N VAL A 12 19.12 -19.11 0.85
CA VAL A 12 18.59 -18.16 -0.13
C VAL A 12 18.20 -18.91 -1.41
N PRO A 13 16.97 -18.71 -1.93
CA PRO A 13 16.56 -19.34 -3.18
C PRO A 13 17.45 -18.85 -4.32
N SER A 14 18.08 -19.79 -5.03
CA SER A 14 18.96 -19.49 -6.18
C SER A 14 18.24 -19.56 -7.53
N ASN A 15 16.94 -19.89 -7.52
CA ASN A 15 16.15 -20.00 -8.73
C ASN A 15 15.79 -18.59 -9.26
N PRO A 16 15.69 -18.41 -10.59
CA PRO A 16 15.15 -17.17 -11.16
C PRO A 16 13.77 -16.88 -10.59
N LEU A 17 13.45 -15.59 -10.37
CA LEU A 17 12.13 -15.16 -9.93
C LEU A 17 11.07 -15.67 -10.92
N GLN A 18 10.26 -16.62 -10.48
CA GLN A 18 9.10 -17.09 -11.24
C GLN A 18 7.90 -16.24 -10.83
N ILE A 19 7.58 -15.26 -11.67
CA ILE A 19 6.32 -14.54 -11.58
C ILE A 19 5.29 -15.41 -12.31
N PRO A 20 4.28 -15.99 -11.64
CA PRO A 20 3.17 -16.62 -12.35
C PRO A 20 2.64 -15.58 -13.33
N ALA A 21 2.54 -15.93 -14.61
CA ALA A 21 1.80 -15.09 -15.54
C ALA A 21 0.44 -14.84 -14.86
N ALA A 22 0.13 -13.57 -14.57
CA ALA A 22 -1.18 -13.20 -14.07
C ALA A 22 -2.21 -13.92 -14.94
N PRO A 23 -3.30 -14.48 -14.37
CA PRO A 23 -4.29 -15.17 -15.16
C PRO A 23 -4.58 -14.25 -16.34
N THR A 24 -4.32 -14.76 -17.54
CA THR A 24 -4.74 -14.13 -18.77
C THR A 24 -6.25 -14.19 -18.73
N VAL A 25 -6.86 -13.31 -17.94
CA VAL A 25 -8.20 -12.81 -18.21
C VAL A 25 -8.04 -12.30 -19.63
N ALA A 26 -8.54 -13.11 -20.56
CA ALA A 26 -8.69 -12.73 -21.95
C ALA A 26 -9.12 -11.27 -21.93
N SER A 27 -8.44 -10.43 -22.72
CA SER A 27 -8.82 -9.07 -23.02
C SER A 27 -10.31 -9.07 -23.38
N THR A 28 -11.14 -8.96 -22.36
CA THR A 28 -12.57 -8.80 -22.48
C THR A 28 -12.63 -7.30 -22.48
N SER A 29 -12.57 -6.75 -23.69
CA SER A 29 -12.90 -5.37 -23.97
C SER A 29 -14.35 -5.14 -23.53
N ALA A 30 -14.55 -4.97 -22.23
CA ALA A 30 -15.79 -4.65 -21.56
C ALA A 30 -15.42 -3.99 -20.22
N THR A 31 -15.44 -2.66 -20.25
CA THR A 31 -15.17 -1.71 -19.15
C THR A 31 -13.71 -1.38 -18.88
N ASP A 32 -12.93 -1.10 -19.94
CA ASP A 32 -11.84 -0.11 -19.89
C ASP A 32 -12.41 1.23 -20.39
N ALA A 33 -13.30 1.79 -19.58
CA ALA A 33 -13.92 3.08 -19.83
C ALA A 33 -13.85 3.88 -18.54
N GLY A 34 -12.71 4.53 -18.30
CA GLY A 34 -12.66 5.68 -17.39
C GLY A 34 -11.66 5.67 -16.24
N GLU A 35 -10.56 4.90 -16.26
CA GLU A 35 -9.45 5.25 -15.36
C GLU A 35 -8.65 6.38 -16.00
N SER A 36 -8.96 7.61 -15.57
CA SER A 36 -8.12 8.78 -15.79
C SER A 36 -6.69 8.45 -15.37
N PRO A 37 -5.65 8.84 -16.14
CA PRO A 37 -4.28 8.61 -15.72
C PRO A 37 -4.02 9.36 -14.40
N ILE A 38 -3.65 8.62 -13.35
CA ILE A 38 -3.23 9.20 -12.08
C ILE A 38 -2.02 10.11 -12.34
N TYR A 39 -2.19 11.42 -12.10
CA TYR A 39 -1.17 12.43 -12.30
C TYR A 39 -0.21 12.52 -11.11
N PHE A 40 -0.69 12.22 -9.90
CA PHE A 40 0.05 12.41 -8.67
C PHE A 40 -0.17 11.27 -7.66
N SER A 41 0.93 10.74 -7.14
CA SER A 41 0.93 9.70 -6.11
C SER A 41 1.60 10.19 -4.83
N LEU A 42 0.88 10.15 -3.71
CA LEU A 42 1.39 10.56 -2.40
C LEU A 42 1.47 9.35 -1.46
N ILE A 43 2.69 9.01 -1.04
CA ILE A 43 2.95 7.93 -0.09
C ILE A 43 3.14 8.53 1.31
N ILE A 44 2.38 8.03 2.28
CA ILE A 44 2.38 8.51 3.66
C ILE A 44 2.82 7.35 4.58
N PRO A 45 4.09 7.29 4.99
CA PRO A 45 4.51 6.35 6.02
C PRO A 45 3.94 6.77 7.38
N THR A 46 3.31 5.85 8.09
CA THR A 46 2.71 6.08 9.41
C THR A 46 3.30 5.13 10.45
N TYR A 47 3.58 5.66 11.64
CA TYR A 47 3.94 4.88 12.82
C TYR A 47 3.42 5.57 14.09
N ASN A 48 2.54 4.91 14.85
CA ASN A 48 1.86 5.47 16.04
C ASN A 48 1.08 6.78 15.79
N GLU A 49 0.38 6.86 14.65
CA GLU A 49 -0.34 8.05 14.21
C GLU A 49 -1.87 7.86 14.18
N CYS A 50 -2.43 6.93 14.97
CA CYS A 50 -3.86 6.59 14.94
C CYS A 50 -4.80 7.81 15.08
N LYS A 51 -4.39 8.84 15.82
CA LYS A 51 -5.18 10.06 16.02
C LYS A 51 -5.09 11.04 14.86
N ASN A 52 -3.98 10.99 14.12
CA ASN A 52 -3.63 12.01 13.13
C ASN A 52 -3.87 11.54 11.70
N VAL A 53 -3.75 10.24 11.42
CA VAL A 53 -3.86 9.69 10.06
C VAL A 53 -5.14 10.12 9.36
N LYS A 54 -6.28 10.06 10.04
CA LYS A 54 -7.57 10.49 9.50
C LYS A 54 -7.61 11.99 9.17
N ILE A 55 -7.10 12.82 10.06
CA ILE A 55 -7.06 14.28 9.87
C ILE A 55 -6.15 14.64 8.69
N ILE A 56 -5.03 13.92 8.54
CA ILE A 56 -4.09 14.11 7.44
C ILE A 56 -4.75 13.75 6.12
N VAL A 57 -5.38 12.57 6.04
CA VAL A 57 -6.10 12.11 4.84
C VAL A 57 -7.21 13.10 4.46
N GLU A 58 -8.07 13.49 5.39
CA GLU A 58 -9.16 14.43 5.13
C GLU A 58 -8.65 15.77 4.59
N LYS A 59 -7.60 16.34 5.19
CA LYS A 59 -7.03 17.62 4.75
C LYS A 59 -6.36 17.52 3.39
N LEU A 60 -5.65 16.42 3.13
CA LEU A 60 -4.97 16.21 1.86
C LEU A 60 -5.98 15.99 0.73
N SER A 61 -7.03 15.18 0.96
CA SER A 61 -8.10 15.00 -0.02
C SER A 61 -8.77 16.33 -0.35
N GLN A 62 -9.14 17.14 0.65
CA GLN A 62 -9.74 18.46 0.40
C GLN A 62 -8.84 19.39 -0.43
N LEU A 63 -7.53 19.36 -0.17
CA LEU A 63 -6.56 20.18 -0.92
C LEU A 63 -6.41 19.70 -2.36
N LEU A 64 -6.32 18.39 -2.56
CA LEU A 64 -6.10 17.77 -3.86
C LEU A 64 -7.37 17.80 -4.72
N ASP A 65 -8.56 17.65 -4.14
CA ASP A 65 -9.84 17.84 -4.82
C ASP A 65 -9.98 19.26 -5.39
N GLY A 66 -9.38 20.27 -4.73
CA GLY A 66 -9.36 21.64 -5.22
C GLY A 66 -8.38 21.88 -6.38
N THR A 67 -7.40 21.00 -6.58
CA THR A 67 -6.27 21.22 -7.51
C THR A 67 -6.27 20.24 -8.69
N ILE A 68 -6.44 18.95 -8.43
CA ILE A 68 -6.36 17.84 -9.39
C ILE A 68 -7.45 16.78 -9.08
N PRO A 69 -8.74 17.15 -9.15
CA PRO A 69 -9.83 16.27 -8.72
C PRO A 69 -9.86 14.95 -9.51
N GLY A 70 -9.77 13.83 -8.80
CA GLY A 70 -9.85 12.49 -9.40
C GLY A 70 -8.58 12.00 -10.08
N ASP A 71 -7.51 12.80 -10.12
CA ASP A 71 -6.24 12.47 -10.79
C ASP A 71 -5.10 12.23 -9.77
N TYR A 72 -5.41 11.85 -8.53
CA TYR A 72 -4.43 11.57 -7.49
C TYR A 72 -4.73 10.29 -6.70
N GLU A 73 -3.68 9.70 -6.13
CA GLU A 73 -3.77 8.60 -5.17
C GLU A 73 -3.05 8.95 -3.86
N LEU A 74 -3.62 8.50 -2.74
CA LEU A 74 -3.00 8.53 -1.41
C LEU A 74 -2.76 7.10 -0.94
N ILE A 75 -1.50 6.77 -0.67
CA ILE A 75 -1.08 5.45 -0.21
C ILE A 75 -0.56 5.59 1.22
N VAL A 76 -1.34 5.11 2.19
CA VAL A 76 -0.93 5.05 3.59
C VAL A 76 -0.18 3.74 3.84
N VAL A 77 1.03 3.84 4.38
CA VAL A 77 1.90 2.69 4.66
C VAL A 77 2.14 2.64 6.17
N ASP A 78 1.50 1.71 6.85
CA ASP A 78 1.65 1.52 8.30
C ASP A 78 2.75 0.49 8.62
N ASP A 79 3.76 0.89 9.40
CA ASP A 79 4.89 0.03 9.79
C ASP A 79 4.62 -0.71 11.11
N ASP A 80 3.61 -1.60 11.08
CA ASP A 80 3.17 -2.42 12.23
C ASP A 80 2.94 -1.60 13.51
N SER A 81 2.16 -0.52 13.39
CA SER A 81 1.94 0.36 14.52
C SER A 81 1.22 -0.37 15.67
N PRO A 82 1.79 -0.40 16.89
CA PRO A 82 1.18 -1.09 18.03
C PRO A 82 -0.13 -0.43 18.49
N ASP A 83 -0.35 0.83 18.11
CA ASP A 83 -1.57 1.59 18.38
C ASP A 83 -2.71 1.32 17.39
N ARG A 84 -2.51 0.40 16.44
CA ARG A 84 -3.47 0.03 15.40
C ARG A 84 -3.82 1.20 14.47
N THR A 85 -2.83 2.01 14.10
CA THR A 85 -2.97 3.09 13.12
C THR A 85 -3.67 2.63 11.83
N TRP A 86 -3.41 1.40 11.34
CA TRP A 86 -4.08 0.83 10.17
C TRP A 86 -5.61 0.67 10.31
N GLU A 87 -6.17 0.49 11.53
CA GLU A 87 -7.62 0.33 11.73
C GLU A 87 -8.39 1.64 11.47
N VAL A 88 -7.71 2.78 11.61
CA VAL A 88 -8.31 4.12 11.57
C VAL A 88 -7.89 4.94 10.35
N ALA A 89 -7.08 4.35 9.47
CA ALA A 89 -6.61 4.96 8.23
C ALA A 89 -7.64 4.89 7.07
N LEU A 90 -8.83 4.31 7.30
CA LEU A 90 -9.88 4.08 6.31
C LEU A 90 -10.94 5.20 6.25
#